data_AF-A0A1H6AU24-F1
#
_entry.id   AF-A0A1H6AU24-F1
#
_cell.length_a   1.000
_cell.length_b   1.000
_cell.length_c   1.000
_cell.angle_alpha   90.00
_cell.angle_beta   90.00
_cell.angle_gamma   90.00
#
_symmetry.space_group_name_H-M   'P 1'
#
loop_
_entity.id
_entity.type
_entity.pdbx_description
1 polymer ?
#
loop_
_entity_poly.entity_id
_entity_poly.type
_entity_poly.pdbx_seq_one_letter_code
_entity_poly.pdbx_strand_id
1 'polypeptide(L)'
;MTSRWQDFGFGPWPATGRVPGVAPDEATRRRLDLPRTLRPVPGEGVVQRPVFDPALKQHVKAMRAGEPQFRDERVGARWYAARRAAFDHVLAAIADSRWADHLVLRGSVLLAAWLGPAAREPGDLDFVVVPRSWHIHDGRTQRMFDDIAHRSQELSWPGHLGDSGVQVQANGAVSEEIWTYDRVPGRRLVLPWRAEGLPPGSVQLDFVFGEPLPRAPEPTTLPRSDGGEPPVLLTATPGLSLAWKVLWLLTDMHPQAKDVYDAMLLAESPEGTTPLDARLLRETLVAADTAYASRPPGIGDLSEAVRSVDWDEFRKEYPDLPIDPDGMHDRLLDRLAGAFTEPVDPPGPEYYRRAGWLAPRIEECRGLLAEQGMAAVRRALAGRVRAVDAAVIVSELLGRGPQDIDASVWELLNSPEWTPGGPGTGELGYYRRNPGWLEEELAALRG
;
A
#
# COMPACT_ATOMS: atom_id res chain seq x y z
N MET A 1 -23.21 -25.20 11.60
CA MET A 1 -23.23 -24.45 12.88
C MET A 1 -22.87 -23.00 12.57
N THR A 2 -23.68 -22.05 13.02
CA THR A 2 -23.34 -20.61 12.93
C THR A 2 -22.28 -20.32 13.99
N SER A 3 -21.09 -19.88 13.58
CA SER A 3 -20.06 -19.44 14.52
C SER A 3 -20.56 -18.22 15.29
N ARG A 4 -20.14 -18.07 16.54
CA ARG A 4 -20.32 -16.83 17.29
C ARG A 4 -19.02 -16.03 17.26
N TRP A 5 -19.12 -14.71 17.40
CA TRP A 5 -17.94 -13.84 17.44
C TRP A 5 -16.93 -14.24 18.54
N GLN A 6 -17.44 -14.77 19.66
CA GLN A 6 -16.64 -15.21 20.79
C GLN A 6 -15.82 -16.47 20.52
N ASP A 7 -16.14 -17.23 19.48
CA ASP A 7 -15.47 -18.48 19.16
C ASP A 7 -14.15 -18.24 18.41
N PHE A 8 -13.93 -17.03 17.92
CA PHE A 8 -12.67 -16.69 17.24
C PHE A 8 -11.55 -16.43 18.23
N GLY A 9 -10.50 -17.26 18.16
CA GLY A 9 -9.18 -17.01 18.73
C GLY A 9 -8.37 -16.00 17.92
N PHE A 10 -7.06 -16.03 18.10
CA PHE A 10 -6.10 -15.32 17.23
C PHE A 10 -6.00 -16.03 15.88
N GLY A 11 -5.77 -15.26 14.81
CA GLY A 11 -5.53 -15.80 13.47
C GLY A 11 -4.10 -16.32 13.29
N PRO A 12 -3.80 -16.94 12.12
CA PRO A 12 -4.72 -17.22 11.02
C PRO A 12 -5.77 -18.28 11.39
N TRP A 13 -6.95 -18.21 10.77
CA TRP A 13 -8.09 -19.09 11.10
C TRP A 13 -8.24 -20.22 10.09
N PRO A 14 -8.82 -21.38 10.46
CA PRO A 14 -9.00 -22.48 9.53
C PRO A 14 -9.90 -22.10 8.34
N ALA A 15 -9.65 -22.69 7.17
CA ALA A 15 -10.45 -22.47 5.96
C ALA A 15 -11.94 -22.88 6.10
N THR A 16 -12.28 -23.65 7.13
CA THR A 16 -13.67 -24.00 7.47
C THR A 16 -14.36 -22.96 8.35
N GLY A 17 -13.63 -21.97 8.87
CA GLY A 17 -14.15 -20.90 9.71
C GLY A 17 -15.18 -20.04 8.97
N ARG A 18 -16.23 -19.60 9.68
CA ARG A 18 -17.30 -18.78 9.11
C ARG A 18 -17.56 -17.56 9.95
N VAL A 19 -17.48 -16.39 9.33
CA VAL A 19 -17.86 -15.11 9.94
C VAL A 19 -19.38 -15.10 10.15
N PRO A 20 -19.87 -14.68 11.34
CA PRO A 20 -21.30 -14.47 11.56
C PRO A 20 -21.85 -13.46 10.54
N GLY A 21 -22.98 -13.77 9.91
CA GLY A 21 -23.62 -12.86 8.94
C GLY A 21 -24.21 -11.58 9.55
N VAL A 22 -24.08 -11.38 10.86
CA VAL A 22 -24.50 -10.17 11.57
C VAL A 22 -23.25 -9.53 12.18
N ALA A 23 -23.05 -8.24 11.92
CA ALA A 23 -21.96 -7.46 12.49
C ALA A 23 -21.98 -7.55 14.04
N PRO A 24 -20.80 -7.52 14.69
CA PRO A 24 -20.76 -7.55 16.15
C PRO A 24 -21.43 -6.29 16.72
N ASP A 25 -22.17 -6.45 17.82
CA ASP A 25 -22.60 -5.28 18.61
C ASP A 25 -21.39 -4.53 19.18
N GLU A 26 -21.59 -3.27 19.59
CA GLU A 26 -20.49 -2.41 20.03
C GLU A 26 -19.75 -2.97 21.26
N ALA A 27 -20.45 -3.68 22.15
CA ALA A 27 -19.85 -4.29 23.34
C ALA A 27 -18.93 -5.46 22.96
N THR A 28 -19.39 -6.34 22.06
CA THR A 28 -18.64 -7.46 21.52
C THR A 28 -17.46 -6.97 20.69
N ARG A 29 -17.69 -5.96 19.84
CA ARG A 29 -16.64 -5.33 19.02
C ARG A 29 -15.51 -4.78 19.89
N ARG A 30 -15.83 -3.99 20.93
CA ARG A 30 -14.81 -3.46 21.86
C ARG A 30 -14.09 -4.56 22.63
N ARG A 31 -14.83 -5.55 23.14
CA ARG A 31 -14.25 -6.63 23.95
C ARG A 31 -13.30 -7.53 23.15
N LEU A 32 -13.63 -7.79 21.88
CA LEU A 32 -12.81 -8.59 20.98
C LEU A 32 -11.82 -7.76 20.16
N ASP A 33 -11.83 -6.43 20.38
CA ASP A 33 -11.07 -5.44 19.64
C ASP A 33 -11.15 -5.67 18.13
N LEU A 34 -12.37 -5.56 17.61
CA LEU A 34 -12.69 -5.72 16.19
C LEU A 34 -12.86 -4.36 15.50
N PRO A 35 -12.53 -4.27 14.20
CA PRO A 35 -12.69 -3.04 13.44
C PRO A 35 -14.16 -2.66 13.27
N ARG A 36 -14.45 -1.35 13.17
CA ARG A 36 -15.82 -0.86 12.89
C ARG A 36 -16.25 -1.12 11.45
N THR A 37 -15.26 -1.27 10.58
CA THR A 37 -15.38 -1.62 9.16
C THR A 37 -15.61 -3.11 8.92
N LEU A 38 -15.60 -3.96 9.95
CA LEU A 38 -16.00 -5.36 9.84
C LEU A 38 -17.52 -5.47 9.59
N ARG A 39 -17.89 -5.51 8.32
CA ARG A 39 -19.27 -5.56 7.82
C ARG A 39 -19.53 -6.86 7.04
N PRO A 40 -19.97 -7.94 7.71
CA PRO A 40 -20.36 -9.17 7.02
C PRO A 40 -21.61 -8.96 6.16
N VAL A 41 -21.67 -9.66 5.03
CA VAL A 41 -22.84 -9.79 4.17
C VAL A 41 -23.83 -10.75 4.83
N PRO A 42 -25.03 -10.29 5.21
CA PRO A 42 -26.03 -11.14 5.83
C PRO A 42 -26.70 -12.04 4.78
N GLY A 43 -27.19 -13.21 5.17
CA GLY A 43 -28.07 -14.00 4.30
C GLY A 43 -27.94 -15.50 4.50
N GLU A 44 -29.04 -16.20 4.30
CA GLU A 44 -29.01 -17.66 4.23
C GLU A 44 -28.26 -18.10 2.96
N GLY A 45 -27.33 -19.05 3.10
CA GLY A 45 -26.52 -19.52 1.97
C GLY A 45 -25.36 -18.60 1.58
N VAL A 46 -25.12 -17.51 2.33
CA VAL A 46 -23.90 -16.68 2.21
C VAL A 46 -22.85 -17.22 3.18
N VAL A 47 -21.61 -17.36 2.70
CA VAL A 47 -20.46 -17.80 3.48
C VAL A 47 -19.32 -16.81 3.30
N GLN A 48 -18.91 -16.17 4.39
CA GLN A 48 -17.66 -15.42 4.43
C GLN A 48 -16.71 -16.08 5.41
N ARG A 49 -15.45 -16.21 5.00
CA ARG A 49 -14.38 -16.73 5.85
C ARG A 49 -13.69 -15.56 6.56
N PRO A 50 -13.22 -15.75 7.81
CA PRO A 50 -12.37 -14.75 8.45
C PRO A 50 -11.02 -14.74 7.72
N VAL A 51 -10.53 -13.54 7.40
CA VAL A 51 -9.25 -13.35 6.71
C VAL A 51 -8.41 -12.39 7.54
N PHE A 52 -7.12 -12.71 7.65
CA PHE A 52 -6.15 -11.83 8.27
C PHE A 52 -5.84 -10.64 7.33
N ASP A 53 -5.98 -9.43 7.84
CA ASP A 53 -5.69 -8.18 7.13
C ASP A 53 -4.58 -7.42 7.87
N PRO A 54 -3.35 -7.40 7.33
CA PRO A 54 -2.24 -6.64 7.92
C PRO A 54 -2.58 -5.17 8.18
N ALA A 55 -3.47 -4.56 7.38
CA ALA A 55 -3.87 -3.17 7.56
C ALA A 55 -4.65 -2.90 8.86
N LEU A 56 -5.08 -3.97 9.54
CA LEU A 56 -5.88 -3.94 10.77
C LEU A 56 -5.08 -4.42 11.99
N LYS A 57 -3.74 -4.50 11.93
CA LYS A 57 -2.87 -4.95 13.04
C LYS A 57 -3.00 -4.19 14.35
N GLN A 58 -3.47 -2.95 14.30
CA GLN A 58 -3.81 -2.17 15.49
C GLN A 58 -4.94 -2.82 16.30
N HIS A 59 -5.75 -3.67 15.67
CA HIS A 59 -6.75 -4.51 16.31
C HIS A 59 -6.15 -5.86 16.66
N VAL A 60 -6.40 -6.33 17.89
CA VAL A 60 -5.88 -7.61 18.44
C VAL A 60 -6.04 -8.80 17.48
N LYS A 61 -7.10 -8.80 16.68
CA LYS A 61 -7.39 -9.89 15.73
C LYS A 61 -6.95 -9.60 14.30
N ALA A 62 -6.77 -8.35 13.90
CA ALA A 62 -6.52 -7.96 12.51
C ALA A 62 -7.45 -8.69 11.49
N MET A 63 -8.74 -8.82 11.85
CA MET A 63 -9.70 -9.62 11.11
C MET A 63 -10.51 -8.74 10.16
N ARG A 64 -10.67 -9.20 8.92
CA ARG A 64 -11.77 -8.79 8.03
C ARG A 64 -12.65 -9.97 7.62
N ALA A 65 -13.83 -9.67 7.10
CA ALA A 65 -14.64 -10.66 6.39
C ALA A 65 -14.09 -10.80 4.96
N GLY A 66 -13.75 -12.03 4.56
CA GLY A 66 -13.33 -12.33 3.19
C GLY A 66 -14.47 -12.21 2.18
N GLU A 67 -14.17 -12.46 0.92
CA GLU A 67 -15.14 -12.42 -0.17
C GLU A 67 -16.36 -13.35 0.08
N PRO A 68 -17.60 -12.88 -0.16
CA PRO A 68 -18.80 -13.68 0.08
C PRO A 68 -18.98 -14.76 -0.99
N GLN A 69 -19.18 -15.98 -0.52
CA GLN A 69 -19.53 -17.12 -1.37
C GLN A 69 -21.01 -17.45 -1.21
N PHE A 70 -21.69 -17.61 -2.34
CA PHE A 70 -23.12 -17.84 -2.39
C PHE A 70 -23.39 -19.28 -2.77
N ARG A 71 -24.27 -19.95 -2.01
CA ARG A 71 -24.74 -21.31 -2.34
C ARG A 71 -25.46 -21.34 -3.70
N ASP A 72 -26.16 -20.26 -4.04
CA ASP A 72 -26.80 -20.07 -5.34
C ASP A 72 -25.91 -19.18 -6.21
N GLU A 73 -25.34 -19.77 -7.27
CA GLU A 73 -24.45 -19.10 -8.21
C GLU A 73 -25.11 -17.92 -8.92
N ARG A 74 -26.44 -17.97 -9.19
CA ARG A 74 -27.15 -16.85 -9.84
C ARG A 74 -27.29 -15.67 -8.89
N VAL A 75 -27.54 -15.93 -7.61
CA VAL A 75 -27.56 -14.89 -6.57
C VAL A 75 -26.16 -14.29 -6.45
N GLY A 76 -25.12 -15.12 -6.42
CA GLY A 76 -23.74 -14.67 -6.39
C GLY A 76 -23.38 -13.78 -7.58
N ALA A 77 -23.65 -14.22 -8.81
CA ALA A 77 -23.37 -13.45 -10.02
C ALA A 77 -24.07 -12.08 -10.01
N ARG A 78 -25.36 -12.04 -9.62
CA ARG A 78 -26.10 -10.79 -9.46
C ARG A 78 -25.52 -9.89 -8.37
N TRP A 79 -25.08 -10.46 -7.25
CA TRP A 79 -24.46 -9.71 -6.15
C TRP A 79 -23.12 -9.09 -6.56
N TYR A 80 -22.25 -9.83 -7.24
CA TYR A 80 -20.99 -9.29 -7.75
C TYR A 80 -21.20 -8.23 -8.84
N ALA A 81 -22.20 -8.41 -9.71
CA ALA A 81 -22.59 -7.36 -10.65
C ALA A 81 -23.06 -6.08 -9.93
N ALA A 82 -23.87 -6.22 -8.88
CA ALA A 82 -24.31 -5.10 -8.05
C ALA A 82 -23.13 -4.42 -7.31
N ARG A 83 -22.15 -5.18 -6.82
CA ARG A 83 -20.94 -4.62 -6.22
C ARG A 83 -20.11 -3.81 -7.23
N ARG A 84 -19.92 -4.33 -8.46
CA ARG A 84 -19.22 -3.60 -9.51
C ARG A 84 -19.93 -2.31 -9.90
N ALA A 85 -21.26 -2.33 -10.01
CA ALA A 85 -22.03 -1.10 -10.20
C ALA A 85 -21.88 -0.11 -9.02
N ALA A 86 -21.81 -0.60 -7.78
CA ALA A 86 -21.51 0.25 -6.63
C ALA A 86 -20.11 0.88 -6.71
N PHE A 87 -19.10 0.13 -7.18
CA PHE A 87 -17.75 0.66 -7.44
C PHE A 87 -17.81 1.75 -8.51
N ASP A 88 -18.53 1.51 -9.61
CA ASP A 88 -18.68 2.47 -10.71
C ASP A 88 -19.31 3.80 -10.25
N HIS A 89 -20.33 3.74 -9.38
CA HIS A 89 -20.93 4.95 -8.79
C HIS A 89 -19.94 5.73 -7.92
N VAL A 90 -19.11 5.02 -7.16
CA VAL A 90 -18.10 5.64 -6.29
C VAL A 90 -16.96 6.25 -7.11
N LEU A 91 -16.48 5.55 -8.13
CA LEU A 91 -15.43 6.05 -9.02
C LEU A 91 -15.90 7.27 -9.81
N ALA A 92 -17.14 7.26 -10.33
CA ALA A 92 -17.74 8.42 -10.97
C ALA A 92 -17.91 9.60 -9.98
N ALA A 93 -18.37 9.33 -8.76
CA ALA A 93 -18.49 10.35 -7.72
C ALA A 93 -17.16 11.04 -7.41
N ILE A 94 -16.06 10.28 -7.38
CA ILE A 94 -14.72 10.83 -7.15
C ILE A 94 -14.26 11.64 -8.36
N ALA A 95 -14.41 11.11 -9.57
CA ALA A 95 -14.01 11.77 -10.81
C ALA A 95 -14.70 13.12 -11.00
N ASP A 96 -15.99 13.22 -10.66
CA ASP A 96 -16.79 14.44 -10.75
C ASP A 96 -16.67 15.36 -9.53
N SER A 97 -15.77 15.05 -8.58
CA SER A 97 -15.57 15.82 -7.36
C SER A 97 -14.33 16.72 -7.44
N ARG A 98 -14.28 17.72 -6.54
CA ARG A 98 -13.08 18.53 -6.33
C ARG A 98 -11.87 17.75 -5.79
N TRP A 99 -12.04 16.47 -5.48
CA TRP A 99 -11.01 15.62 -4.90
C TRP A 99 -10.28 14.77 -5.95
N ALA A 100 -10.74 14.75 -7.20
CA ALA A 100 -10.14 13.96 -8.28
C ALA A 100 -8.63 14.19 -8.40
N ASP A 101 -8.20 15.46 -8.35
CA ASP A 101 -6.77 15.84 -8.44
C ASP A 101 -5.95 15.51 -7.18
N HIS A 102 -6.61 15.03 -6.12
CA HIS A 102 -6.01 14.69 -4.83
C HIS A 102 -5.96 13.19 -4.57
N LEU A 103 -6.48 12.37 -5.48
CA LEU A 103 -6.64 10.94 -5.29
C LEU A 103 -6.07 10.19 -6.48
N VAL A 104 -4.98 9.45 -6.24
CA VAL A 104 -4.36 8.57 -7.22
C VAL A 104 -4.84 7.15 -6.96
N LEU A 105 -5.69 6.63 -7.84
CA LEU A 105 -6.19 5.26 -7.78
C LEU A 105 -5.04 4.27 -8.01
N ARG A 106 -5.07 3.15 -7.30
CA ARG A 106 -4.13 2.03 -7.42
C ARG A 106 -4.83 0.71 -7.07
N GLY A 107 -4.07 -0.37 -7.01
CA GLY A 107 -4.57 -1.65 -6.51
C GLY A 107 -5.45 -2.40 -7.49
N SER A 108 -6.26 -3.32 -6.96
CA SER A 108 -6.85 -4.41 -7.73
C SER A 108 -7.85 -3.99 -8.82
N VAL A 109 -8.47 -2.82 -8.68
CA VAL A 109 -9.39 -2.26 -9.69
C VAL A 109 -8.66 -1.94 -11.00
N LEU A 110 -7.45 -1.38 -10.91
CA LEU A 110 -6.63 -1.11 -12.10
C LEU A 110 -6.19 -2.41 -12.76
N LEU A 111 -5.84 -3.42 -11.96
CA LEU A 111 -5.49 -4.74 -12.50
C LEU A 111 -6.66 -5.35 -13.26
N ALA A 112 -7.88 -5.24 -12.75
CA ALA A 112 -9.08 -5.68 -13.48
C ALA A 112 -9.30 -4.88 -14.78
N ALA A 113 -9.02 -3.57 -14.77
CA ALA A 113 -9.13 -2.74 -15.98
C ALA A 113 -8.11 -3.12 -17.07
N TRP A 114 -6.88 -3.46 -16.69
CA TRP A 114 -5.80 -3.82 -17.64
C TRP A 114 -5.83 -5.29 -18.06
N LEU A 115 -6.11 -6.20 -17.13
CA LEU A 115 -5.94 -7.64 -17.32
C LEU A 115 -7.27 -8.38 -17.54
N GLY A 116 -8.39 -7.69 -17.35
CA GLY A 116 -9.72 -8.25 -17.55
C GLY A 116 -9.95 -9.52 -16.73
N PRO A 117 -10.48 -10.61 -17.33
CA PRO A 117 -10.80 -11.85 -16.61
C PRO A 117 -9.61 -12.58 -15.97
N ALA A 118 -8.37 -12.22 -16.33
CA ALA A 118 -7.19 -12.80 -15.69
C ALA A 118 -6.95 -12.23 -14.29
N ALA A 119 -7.40 -11.00 -14.01
CA ALA A 119 -7.34 -10.43 -12.68
C ALA A 119 -8.37 -11.10 -11.74
N ARG A 120 -8.01 -11.19 -10.47
CA ARG A 120 -8.96 -11.54 -9.41
C ARG A 120 -10.02 -10.43 -9.24
N GLU A 121 -11.20 -10.79 -8.73
CA GLU A 121 -12.26 -9.81 -8.43
C GLU A 121 -11.73 -8.75 -7.44
N PRO A 122 -11.82 -7.43 -7.77
CA PRO A 122 -11.36 -6.35 -6.91
C PRO A 122 -12.15 -6.29 -5.60
N GLY A 123 -11.46 -6.27 -4.47
CA GLY A 123 -12.07 -6.25 -3.12
C GLY A 123 -12.41 -4.86 -2.60
N ASP A 124 -11.64 -3.86 -3.01
CA ASP A 124 -11.59 -2.50 -2.49
C ASP A 124 -11.13 -1.50 -3.56
N LEU A 125 -11.28 -0.21 -3.26
CA LEU A 125 -10.71 0.91 -4.01
C LEU A 125 -9.53 1.49 -3.23
N ASP A 126 -8.30 1.36 -3.73
CA ASP A 126 -7.10 1.88 -3.06
C ASP A 126 -6.68 3.24 -3.65
N PHE A 127 -6.41 4.22 -2.80
CA PHE A 127 -5.96 5.55 -3.20
C PHE A 127 -4.70 5.99 -2.46
N VAL A 128 -3.76 6.59 -3.19
CA VAL A 128 -2.74 7.47 -2.60
C VAL A 128 -3.29 8.90 -2.58
N VAL A 129 -3.25 9.54 -1.41
CA VAL A 129 -3.67 10.93 -1.24
C VAL A 129 -2.52 11.87 -1.56
N VAL A 130 -2.75 12.84 -2.45
CA VAL A 130 -1.77 13.84 -2.89
C VAL A 130 -2.25 15.27 -2.63
N PRO A 131 -1.35 16.24 -2.36
CA PRO A 131 0.10 16.11 -2.26
C PRO A 131 0.54 15.36 -1.00
N ARG A 132 1.79 14.87 -0.98
CA ARG A 132 2.41 14.16 0.16
C ARG A 132 2.28 14.89 1.50
N SER A 133 2.18 16.21 1.49
CA SER A 133 1.97 17.05 2.68
C SER A 133 0.55 16.96 3.26
N TRP A 134 -0.38 16.25 2.61
CA TRP A 134 -1.70 16.00 3.18
C TRP A 134 -1.62 15.02 4.34
N HIS A 135 -1.83 15.55 5.55
CA HIS A 135 -1.82 14.77 6.78
C HIS A 135 -3.15 14.05 7.03
N ILE A 136 -3.09 12.82 7.53
CA ILE A 136 -4.25 11.95 7.79
C ILE A 136 -5.37 12.63 8.61
N HIS A 137 -4.99 13.37 9.67
CA HIS A 137 -5.94 14.06 10.56
C HIS A 137 -6.34 15.48 10.11
N ASP A 138 -5.96 15.88 8.90
CA ASP A 138 -6.39 17.17 8.37
C ASP A 138 -7.93 17.21 8.22
N GLY A 139 -8.55 18.33 8.60
CA GLY A 139 -10.01 18.48 8.57
C GLY A 139 -10.60 18.34 7.16
N ARG A 140 -9.81 18.57 6.11
CA ARG A 140 -10.22 18.28 4.72
C ARG A 140 -10.45 16.79 4.46
N THR A 141 -9.79 15.88 5.17
CA THR A 141 -9.98 14.43 4.98
C THR A 141 -11.40 14.02 5.34
N GLN A 142 -11.96 14.51 6.45
CA GLN A 142 -13.34 14.20 6.81
C GLN A 142 -14.33 14.77 5.80
N ARG A 143 -14.12 16.03 5.36
CA ARG A 143 -14.95 16.66 4.32
C ARG A 143 -14.90 15.89 2.99
N MET A 144 -13.76 15.31 2.65
CA MET A 144 -13.60 14.46 1.47
C MET A 144 -14.44 13.20 1.58
N PHE A 145 -14.39 12.51 2.73
CA PHE A 145 -15.17 11.29 2.93
C PHE A 145 -16.67 11.55 2.91
N ASP A 146 -17.13 12.61 3.57
CA ASP A 146 -18.55 12.98 3.60
C ASP A 146 -19.06 13.33 2.18
N ASP A 147 -18.29 14.12 1.43
CA ASP A 147 -18.63 14.52 0.04
C ASP A 147 -18.63 13.33 -0.92
N ILE A 148 -17.63 12.43 -0.85
CA ILE A 148 -17.62 11.18 -1.64
C ILE A 148 -18.86 10.35 -1.31
N ALA A 149 -19.16 10.12 -0.04
CA ALA A 149 -20.30 9.31 0.39
C ALA A 149 -21.63 9.89 -0.13
N HIS A 150 -21.84 11.20 0.01
CA HIS A 150 -23.05 11.87 -0.47
C HIS A 150 -23.16 11.83 -2.00
N ARG A 151 -22.09 12.13 -2.74
CA ARG A 151 -22.09 12.09 -4.21
C ARG A 151 -22.32 10.68 -4.75
N SER A 152 -21.70 9.66 -4.14
CA SER A 152 -21.94 8.27 -4.52
C SER A 152 -23.40 7.86 -4.32
N GLN A 153 -24.05 8.33 -3.26
CA GLN A 153 -25.48 8.12 -3.05
C GLN A 153 -26.31 8.83 -4.13
N GLU A 154 -26.01 10.11 -4.41
CA GLU A 154 -26.72 10.91 -5.42
C GLU A 154 -26.65 10.27 -6.82
N LEU A 155 -25.45 9.87 -7.24
CA LEU A 155 -25.22 9.23 -8.53
C LEU A 155 -25.83 7.83 -8.65
N SER A 156 -26.06 7.16 -7.52
CA SER A 156 -26.75 5.86 -7.48
C SER A 156 -28.28 5.97 -7.58
N TRP A 157 -28.86 7.18 -7.56
CA TRP A 157 -30.30 7.34 -7.76
C TRP A 157 -30.71 7.07 -9.21
N PRO A 158 -31.92 6.49 -9.41
CA PRO A 158 -32.46 6.29 -10.75
C PRO A 158 -32.39 7.55 -11.61
N GLY A 159 -31.86 7.42 -12.82
CA GLY A 159 -31.78 8.52 -13.79
C GLY A 159 -30.46 9.32 -13.83
N HIS A 160 -29.48 9.00 -12.98
CA HIS A 160 -28.13 9.62 -13.04
C HIS A 160 -27.17 8.75 -13.86
N LEU A 161 -26.80 7.57 -13.35
CA LEU A 161 -25.87 6.63 -13.99
C LEU A 161 -26.53 5.27 -14.23
N GLY A 162 -27.21 5.15 -15.39
CA GLY A 162 -27.94 3.93 -15.75
C GLY A 162 -29.03 3.53 -14.75
N ASP A 163 -29.70 2.41 -14.99
CA ASP A 163 -30.60 1.79 -14.01
C ASP A 163 -29.96 0.51 -13.48
N SER A 164 -28.91 0.68 -12.68
CA SER A 164 -28.20 -0.44 -12.05
C SER A 164 -29.02 -1.14 -10.96
N GLY A 165 -30.09 -0.51 -10.46
CA GLY A 165 -30.86 -0.96 -9.30
C GLY A 165 -30.08 -0.95 -7.98
N VAL A 166 -28.86 -0.39 -7.95
CA VAL A 166 -27.98 -0.30 -6.78
C VAL A 166 -28.05 1.09 -6.18
N GLN A 167 -28.22 1.16 -4.85
CA GLN A 167 -28.24 2.40 -4.09
C GLN A 167 -27.14 2.40 -3.02
N VAL A 168 -26.18 3.33 -3.14
CA VAL A 168 -25.16 3.59 -2.12
C VAL A 168 -25.80 4.37 -0.96
N GLN A 169 -25.33 4.17 0.28
CA GLN A 169 -25.95 4.71 1.49
C GLN A 169 -24.96 5.57 2.28
N ALA A 170 -25.01 6.90 2.09
CA ALA A 170 -24.11 7.84 2.74
C ALA A 170 -24.22 7.82 4.27
N ASN A 171 -25.45 7.76 4.80
CA ASN A 171 -25.70 7.73 6.25
C ASN A 171 -25.14 6.48 6.96
N GLY A 172 -24.83 5.42 6.20
CA GLY A 172 -24.23 4.20 6.71
C GLY A 172 -22.71 4.19 6.64
N ALA A 173 -22.09 5.26 6.12
CA ALA A 173 -20.66 5.35 5.95
C ALA A 173 -19.93 5.26 7.30
N VAL A 174 -18.89 4.44 7.34
CA VAL A 174 -18.01 4.31 8.50
C VAL A 174 -16.58 4.47 8.04
N SER A 175 -15.80 5.24 8.80
CA SER A 175 -14.35 5.29 8.59
C SER A 175 -13.58 4.94 9.85
N GLU A 176 -12.38 4.42 9.66
CA GLU A 176 -11.40 4.17 10.71
C GLU A 176 -9.97 4.32 10.20
N GLU A 177 -9.03 4.48 11.12
CA GLU A 177 -7.61 4.47 10.80
C GLU A 177 -7.14 3.04 10.57
N ILE A 178 -6.27 2.89 9.57
CA ILE A 178 -5.61 1.65 9.19
C ILE A 178 -4.11 1.89 9.06
N TRP A 179 -3.32 0.83 9.19
CA TRP A 179 -1.88 0.88 8.96
C TRP A 179 -1.54 0.16 7.68
N THR A 180 -1.55 0.88 6.56
CA THR A 180 -1.35 0.24 5.27
C THR A 180 0.11 -0.14 5.07
N TYR A 181 0.37 -1.44 4.93
CA TYR A 181 1.70 -2.03 4.65
C TYR A 181 2.76 -1.72 5.70
N ASP A 182 2.39 -1.61 6.98
CA ASP A 182 3.29 -1.33 8.12
C ASP A 182 4.16 -0.04 7.99
N ARG A 183 3.91 0.82 7.00
CA ARG A 183 4.80 1.94 6.63
C ARG A 183 4.17 3.31 6.77
N VAL A 184 2.92 3.46 6.34
CA VAL A 184 2.28 4.77 6.16
C VAL A 184 0.89 4.81 6.77
N PRO A 185 0.48 5.95 7.34
CA PRO A 185 -0.84 6.09 7.94
C PRO A 185 -1.92 6.03 6.86
N GLY A 186 -3.00 5.30 7.14
CA GLY A 186 -4.13 5.18 6.23
C GLY A 186 -5.48 5.40 6.92
N ARG A 187 -6.50 5.65 6.12
CA ARG A 187 -7.91 5.61 6.56
C ARG A 187 -8.72 4.75 5.61
N ARG A 188 -9.52 3.86 6.18
CA ARG A 188 -10.51 3.06 5.47
C ARG A 188 -11.86 3.76 5.59
N LEU A 189 -12.59 3.87 4.48
CA LEU A 189 -13.99 4.28 4.39
C LEU A 189 -14.79 3.11 3.83
N VAL A 190 -15.86 2.72 4.52
CA VAL A 190 -16.78 1.67 4.07
C VAL A 190 -18.14 2.31 3.81
N LEU A 191 -18.61 2.19 2.56
CA LEU A 191 -19.90 2.70 2.08
C LEU A 191 -20.85 1.53 1.84
N PRO A 192 -21.92 1.38 2.64
CA PRO A 192 -22.92 0.35 2.39
C PRO A 192 -23.70 0.61 1.10
N TRP A 193 -24.17 -0.45 0.45
CA TRP A 193 -25.08 -0.36 -0.67
C TRP A 193 -26.20 -1.41 -0.57
N ARG A 194 -27.30 -1.17 -1.27
CA ARG A 194 -28.45 -2.07 -1.37
C ARG A 194 -28.87 -2.25 -2.82
N ALA A 195 -29.42 -3.41 -3.13
CA ALA A 195 -30.06 -3.70 -4.41
C ALA A 195 -31.25 -4.62 -4.18
N GLU A 196 -32.31 -4.47 -4.97
CA GLU A 196 -33.53 -5.24 -4.79
C GLU A 196 -33.31 -6.76 -4.97
N GLY A 197 -33.82 -7.54 -4.02
CA GLY A 197 -33.72 -9.01 -4.05
C GLY A 197 -32.29 -9.54 -3.87
N LEU A 198 -31.38 -8.76 -3.32
CA LEU A 198 -30.01 -9.17 -2.99
C LEU A 198 -29.66 -8.84 -1.53
N PRO A 199 -28.81 -9.63 -0.88
CA PRO A 199 -28.13 -9.22 0.34
C PRO A 199 -27.44 -7.86 0.19
N PRO A 200 -27.52 -6.95 1.18
CA PRO A 200 -26.75 -5.72 1.14
C PRO A 200 -25.24 -6.01 1.15
N GLY A 201 -24.46 -5.12 0.56
CA GLY A 201 -23.00 -5.19 0.58
C GLY A 201 -22.38 -3.86 0.97
N SER A 202 -21.08 -3.74 0.74
CA SER A 202 -20.35 -2.51 0.94
C SER A 202 -19.25 -2.33 -0.10
N VAL A 203 -18.90 -1.07 -0.37
CA VAL A 203 -17.66 -0.67 -1.03
C VAL A 203 -16.67 -0.27 0.05
N GLN A 204 -15.46 -0.82 -0.01
CA GLN A 204 -14.34 -0.40 0.82
C GLN A 204 -13.44 0.51 0.01
N LEU A 205 -13.04 1.64 0.59
CA LEU A 205 -12.07 2.58 0.03
C LEU A 205 -10.95 2.77 1.04
N ASP A 206 -9.71 2.52 0.62
CA ASP A 206 -8.53 2.68 1.46
C ASP A 206 -7.71 3.87 0.96
N PHE A 207 -7.44 4.81 1.86
CA PHE A 207 -6.70 6.03 1.57
C PHE A 207 -5.38 6.01 2.30
N VAL A 208 -4.27 6.10 1.57
CA VAL A 208 -2.92 6.13 2.12
C VAL A 208 -2.38 7.56 2.05
N PHE A 209 -1.84 8.05 3.17
CA PHE A 209 -1.33 9.42 3.30
C PHE A 209 0.20 9.43 3.39
N GLY A 210 0.82 10.40 2.73
CA GLY A 210 2.27 10.61 2.81
C GLY A 210 3.12 9.59 2.02
N GLU A 211 2.49 8.64 1.34
CA GLU A 211 3.17 7.69 0.45
C GLU A 211 3.84 8.46 -0.71
N PRO A 212 5.13 8.23 -0.98
CA PRO A 212 5.80 8.82 -2.12
C PRO A 212 5.31 8.19 -3.43
N LEU A 213 5.29 9.01 -4.49
CA LEU A 213 4.99 8.59 -5.85
C LEU A 213 6.24 8.77 -6.72
N PRO A 214 7.08 7.72 -6.88
CA PRO A 214 8.29 7.78 -7.71
C PRO A 214 8.03 8.13 -9.18
N ARG A 215 6.81 7.85 -9.67
CA ARG A 215 6.32 8.30 -10.96
C ARG A 215 5.09 9.17 -10.76
N ALA A 216 4.97 10.20 -11.59
CA ALA A 216 3.76 10.99 -11.63
C ALA A 216 2.56 10.09 -12.00
N PRO A 217 1.38 10.33 -11.40
CA PRO A 217 0.18 9.61 -11.79
C PRO A 217 -0.26 10.00 -13.20
N GLU A 218 -0.96 9.09 -13.88
CA GLU A 218 -1.46 9.30 -15.24
C GLU A 218 -2.99 9.32 -15.24
N PRO A 219 -3.64 10.22 -16.00
CA PRO A 219 -5.07 10.13 -16.24
C PRO A 219 -5.40 8.81 -16.95
N THR A 220 -6.33 8.02 -16.41
CA THR A 220 -6.75 6.74 -16.99
C THR A 220 -8.26 6.67 -17.04
N THR A 221 -8.78 6.28 -18.20
CA THR A 221 -10.19 5.98 -18.43
C THR A 221 -10.50 4.60 -17.88
N LEU A 222 -11.40 4.51 -16.89
CA LEU A 222 -11.76 3.26 -16.24
C LEU A 222 -13.03 2.67 -16.87
N PRO A 223 -13.00 1.43 -17.37
CA PRO A 223 -14.20 0.79 -17.92
C PRO A 223 -15.29 0.67 -16.84
N ARG A 224 -16.52 1.04 -17.20
CA ARG A 224 -17.70 0.78 -16.36
C ARG A 224 -18.27 -0.61 -16.63
N SER A 225 -18.76 -1.25 -15.59
CA SER A 225 -19.39 -2.57 -15.68
C SER A 225 -20.72 -2.56 -16.45
N ASP A 226 -21.41 -1.42 -16.50
CA ASP A 226 -22.66 -1.22 -17.23
C ASP A 226 -22.47 -0.70 -18.67
N GLY A 227 -21.23 -0.46 -19.11
CA GLY A 227 -20.92 0.12 -20.41
C GLY A 227 -21.27 1.60 -20.56
N GLY A 228 -21.60 2.30 -19.47
CA GLY A 228 -21.81 3.74 -19.45
C GLY A 228 -20.53 4.56 -19.70
N GLU A 229 -20.65 5.89 -19.59
CA GLU A 229 -19.51 6.80 -19.79
C GLU A 229 -18.40 6.54 -18.75
N PRO A 230 -17.18 6.15 -19.16
CA PRO A 230 -16.14 5.75 -18.25
C PRO A 230 -15.54 6.95 -17.49
N PRO A 231 -15.40 6.89 -16.14
CA PRO A 231 -14.75 7.96 -15.41
C PRO A 231 -13.25 8.03 -15.73
N VAL A 232 -12.70 9.23 -15.70
CA VAL A 232 -11.26 9.47 -15.83
C VAL A 232 -10.71 9.86 -14.45
N LEU A 233 -9.73 9.12 -13.97
CA LEU A 233 -9.07 9.38 -12.68
C LEU A 233 -7.55 9.43 -12.86
N LEU A 234 -6.87 10.10 -11.93
CA LEU A 234 -5.43 9.93 -11.79
C LEU A 234 -5.15 8.53 -11.25
N THR A 235 -4.23 7.80 -11.87
CA THR A 235 -3.90 6.43 -11.49
C THR A 235 -2.40 6.17 -11.44
N ALA A 236 -2.01 5.14 -10.71
CA ALA A 236 -0.66 4.58 -10.80
C ALA A 236 -0.50 3.82 -12.13
N THR A 237 0.68 3.92 -12.73
CA THR A 237 1.00 3.15 -13.94
C THR A 237 1.13 1.65 -13.65
N PRO A 238 1.02 0.77 -14.66
CA PRO A 238 1.29 -0.66 -14.48
C PRO A 238 2.68 -0.94 -13.91
N GLY A 239 3.70 -0.21 -14.39
CA GLY A 239 5.08 -0.33 -13.90
C GLY A 239 5.25 0.06 -12.44
N LEU A 240 4.60 1.16 -11.99
CA LEU A 240 4.64 1.54 -10.58
C LEU A 240 3.86 0.55 -9.71
N SER A 241 2.73 0.04 -10.21
CA SER A 241 1.95 -1.01 -9.52
C SER A 241 2.80 -2.27 -9.32
N LEU A 242 3.56 -2.71 -10.32
CA LEU A 242 4.47 -3.84 -10.21
C LEU A 242 5.62 -3.56 -9.22
N ALA A 243 6.24 -2.38 -9.29
CA ALA A 243 7.29 -1.97 -8.37
C ALA A 243 6.82 -1.99 -6.90
N TRP A 244 5.59 -1.54 -6.65
CA TRP A 244 4.98 -1.59 -5.32
C TRP A 244 4.69 -3.01 -4.83
N LYS A 245 4.24 -3.91 -5.71
CA LYS A 245 4.06 -5.32 -5.33
C LYS A 245 5.38 -5.95 -4.90
N VAL A 246 6.45 -5.68 -5.64
CA VAL A 246 7.81 -6.12 -5.29
C VAL A 246 8.27 -5.51 -3.96
N LEU A 247 8.03 -4.21 -3.75
CA LEU A 247 8.32 -3.52 -2.49
C LEU A 247 7.61 -4.21 -1.31
N TRP A 248 6.31 -4.49 -1.38
CA TRP A 248 5.58 -5.09 -0.26
C TRP A 248 6.05 -6.50 0.04
N LEU A 249 6.34 -7.29 -1.00
CA LEU A 249 6.91 -8.63 -0.82
C LEU A 249 8.25 -8.57 -0.06
N LEU A 250 9.09 -7.58 -0.38
CA LEU A 250 10.42 -7.43 0.25
C LEU A 250 10.39 -6.81 1.64
N THR A 251 9.40 -5.98 1.96
CA THR A 251 9.50 -5.06 3.11
C THR A 251 8.38 -5.19 4.13
N ASP A 252 7.22 -5.74 3.76
CA ASP A 252 6.13 -5.93 4.70
C ASP A 252 6.44 -7.07 5.66
N MET A 253 6.02 -6.93 6.92
CA MET A 253 6.18 -7.99 7.92
C MET A 253 5.31 -9.21 7.62
N HIS A 254 4.22 -9.03 6.85
CA HIS A 254 3.37 -10.12 6.37
C HIS A 254 3.13 -9.97 4.86
N PRO A 255 4.09 -10.38 4.02
CA PRO A 255 3.89 -10.39 2.58
C PRO A 255 2.71 -11.30 2.23
N GLN A 256 1.84 -10.86 1.32
CA GLN A 256 0.60 -11.58 0.99
C GLN A 256 0.69 -12.29 -0.36
N ALA A 257 0.14 -13.50 -0.45
CA ALA A 257 0.10 -14.27 -1.69
C ALA A 257 -0.65 -13.56 -2.84
N LYS A 258 -1.62 -12.69 -2.52
CA LYS A 258 -2.28 -11.84 -3.52
C LYS A 258 -1.29 -10.92 -4.24
N ASP A 259 -0.22 -10.49 -3.56
CA ASP A 259 0.78 -9.59 -4.15
C ASP A 259 1.71 -10.34 -5.08
N VAL A 260 2.02 -11.61 -4.80
CA VAL A 260 2.70 -12.51 -5.75
C VAL A 260 1.84 -12.73 -6.99
N TYR A 261 0.55 -13.05 -6.81
CA TYR A 261 -0.38 -13.28 -7.91
C TYR A 261 -0.51 -12.03 -8.81
N ASP A 262 -0.78 -10.88 -8.20
CA ASP A 262 -0.92 -9.59 -8.88
C ASP A 262 0.39 -9.19 -9.60
N ALA A 263 1.56 -9.37 -8.97
CA ALA A 263 2.86 -9.09 -9.57
C ALA A 263 3.14 -9.98 -10.78
N MET A 264 2.82 -11.27 -10.70
CA MET A 264 3.00 -12.23 -11.78
C MET A 264 2.15 -11.84 -12.99
N LEU A 265 0.88 -11.49 -12.79
CA LEU A 265 0.02 -11.04 -13.89
C LEU A 265 0.50 -9.74 -14.52
N LEU A 266 0.96 -8.77 -13.71
CA LEU A 266 1.52 -7.51 -14.23
C LEU A 266 2.81 -7.75 -15.03
N ALA A 267 3.67 -8.67 -14.58
CA ALA A 267 4.92 -9.01 -15.24
C ALA A 267 4.75 -9.83 -16.53
N GLU A 268 3.59 -10.47 -16.71
CA GLU A 268 3.24 -11.26 -17.90
C GLU A 268 2.26 -10.55 -18.86
N SER A 269 1.74 -9.39 -18.49
CA SER A 269 0.70 -8.72 -19.28
C SER A 269 1.22 -8.23 -20.64
N PRO A 270 0.39 -8.17 -21.70
CA PRO A 270 0.82 -7.67 -23.01
C PRO A 270 1.31 -6.22 -22.96
N GLU A 271 0.68 -5.38 -22.15
CA GLU A 271 1.10 -3.99 -21.87
C GLU A 271 2.37 -3.95 -21.00
N GLY A 272 2.53 -4.94 -20.12
CA GLY A 272 3.67 -5.23 -19.25
C GLY A 272 4.75 -6.11 -19.87
N THR A 273 4.78 -6.27 -21.19
CA THR A 273 5.93 -6.90 -21.89
C THR A 273 7.18 -6.03 -21.86
N THR A 274 7.11 -4.84 -21.28
CA THR A 274 8.29 -4.09 -20.84
C THR A 274 8.67 -4.58 -19.44
N PRO A 275 9.85 -5.19 -19.25
CA PRO A 275 10.31 -5.65 -17.94
C PRO A 275 10.27 -4.51 -16.92
N LEU A 276 10.11 -4.86 -15.64
CA LEU A 276 10.17 -3.88 -14.57
C LEU A 276 11.45 -3.05 -14.68
N ASP A 277 11.29 -1.74 -14.90
CA ASP A 277 12.42 -0.81 -15.01
C ASP A 277 13.23 -0.81 -13.72
N ALA A 278 14.51 -1.21 -13.81
CA ALA A 278 15.40 -1.34 -12.65
C ALA A 278 15.52 -0.01 -11.88
N ARG A 279 15.50 1.11 -12.60
CA ARG A 279 15.51 2.45 -12.02
C ARG A 279 14.24 2.74 -11.24
N LEU A 280 13.07 2.43 -11.77
CA LEU A 280 11.79 2.60 -11.09
C LEU A 280 11.72 1.74 -9.82
N LEU A 281 12.15 0.49 -9.87
CA LEU A 281 12.22 -0.38 -8.69
C LEU A 281 13.14 0.27 -7.63
N ARG A 282 14.30 0.76 -8.06
CA ARG A 282 15.27 1.44 -7.19
C ARG A 282 14.70 2.70 -6.55
N GLU A 283 14.07 3.58 -7.33
CA GLU A 283 13.40 4.79 -6.86
C GLU A 283 12.29 4.45 -5.86
N THR A 284 11.52 3.39 -6.12
CA THR A 284 10.43 2.91 -5.25
C THR A 284 10.95 2.41 -3.91
N LEU A 285 12.02 1.61 -3.91
CA LEU A 285 12.67 1.12 -2.70
C LEU A 285 13.23 2.29 -1.89
N VAL A 286 14.05 3.17 -2.49
CA VAL A 286 14.65 4.32 -1.80
C VAL A 286 13.60 5.27 -1.22
N ALA A 287 12.48 5.45 -1.90
CA ALA A 287 11.39 6.27 -1.41
C ALA A 287 10.70 5.66 -0.18
N ALA A 288 10.63 4.32 -0.10
CA ALA A 288 10.11 3.61 1.05
C ALA A 288 11.06 3.66 2.26
N ASP A 289 12.36 3.42 2.02
CA ASP A 289 13.41 3.55 3.03
C ASP A 289 14.73 4.00 2.39
N THR A 290 15.27 5.10 2.89
CA THR A 290 16.55 5.66 2.43
C THR A 290 17.73 4.70 2.59
N ALA A 291 17.66 3.72 3.51
CA ALA A 291 18.69 2.69 3.67
C ALA A 291 18.91 1.88 2.37
N TYR A 292 17.87 1.76 1.53
CA TYR A 292 18.02 1.10 0.25
C TYR A 292 18.97 1.86 -0.67
N ALA A 293 19.14 3.18 -0.55
CA ALA A 293 20.08 3.94 -1.39
C ALA A 293 21.52 3.41 -1.32
N SER A 294 21.91 2.80 -0.20
CA SER A 294 23.21 2.18 -0.01
C SER A 294 23.19 0.65 -0.05
N ARG A 295 22.05 0.01 0.28
CA ARG A 295 21.93 -1.45 0.37
C ARG A 295 20.60 -1.93 -0.24
N PRO A 296 20.46 -1.98 -1.58
CA PRO A 296 19.28 -2.59 -2.21
C PRO A 296 19.11 -4.04 -1.78
N PRO A 297 17.87 -4.53 -1.60
CA PRO A 297 17.60 -5.96 -1.67
C PRO A 297 17.94 -6.48 -3.07
N GLY A 298 18.50 -7.68 -3.13
CA GLY A 298 18.75 -8.42 -4.36
C GLY A 298 17.63 -9.38 -4.70
N ILE A 299 17.78 -10.05 -5.85
CA ILE A 299 16.83 -11.09 -6.30
C ILE A 299 16.73 -12.26 -5.30
N GLY A 300 17.80 -12.52 -4.52
CA GLY A 300 17.81 -13.52 -3.47
C GLY A 300 16.83 -13.21 -2.34
N ASP A 301 16.76 -11.95 -1.92
CA ASP A 301 15.81 -11.48 -0.90
C ASP A 301 14.37 -11.62 -1.40
N LEU A 302 14.12 -11.29 -2.67
CA LEU A 302 12.82 -11.51 -3.29
C LEU A 302 12.46 -13.00 -3.36
N SER A 303 13.45 -13.85 -3.68
CA SER A 303 13.33 -15.31 -3.73
C SER A 303 12.86 -15.92 -2.40
N GLU A 304 13.40 -15.41 -1.29
CA GLU A 304 12.99 -15.80 0.06
C GLU A 304 11.58 -15.29 0.36
N ALA A 305 11.34 -14.01 0.09
CA ALA A 305 10.04 -13.37 0.32
C ALA A 305 8.89 -14.10 -0.37
N VAL A 306 8.97 -14.33 -1.69
CA VAL A 306 7.89 -14.97 -2.45
C VAL A 306 7.61 -16.40 -2.00
N ARG A 307 8.63 -17.14 -1.56
CA ARG A 307 8.47 -18.52 -1.08
C ARG A 307 7.93 -18.61 0.36
N SER A 308 7.96 -17.50 1.09
CA SER A 308 7.48 -17.43 2.47
C SER A 308 6.00 -17.07 2.62
N VAL A 309 5.33 -16.65 1.53
CA VAL A 309 3.94 -16.17 1.60
C VAL A 309 2.95 -17.30 1.91
N ASP A 310 1.93 -16.97 2.69
CA ASP A 310 0.83 -17.89 2.98
C ASP A 310 -0.25 -17.83 1.88
N TRP A 311 -0.36 -18.93 1.12
CA TRP A 311 -1.35 -19.10 0.07
C TRP A 311 -2.73 -19.51 0.59
N ASP A 312 -2.85 -20.01 1.81
CA ASP A 312 -4.11 -20.51 2.33
C ASP A 312 -5.11 -19.38 2.61
N GLU A 313 -4.64 -18.22 3.10
CA GLU A 313 -5.49 -17.03 3.23
C GLU A 313 -6.02 -16.57 1.85
N PHE A 314 -5.19 -16.57 0.82
CA PHE A 314 -5.60 -16.16 -0.53
C PHE A 314 -6.62 -17.14 -1.13
N ARG A 315 -6.43 -18.45 -0.95
CA ARG A 315 -7.37 -19.50 -1.40
C ARG A 315 -8.74 -19.44 -0.70
N LYS A 316 -8.82 -18.93 0.53
CA LYS A 316 -10.11 -18.76 1.22
C LYS A 316 -11.03 -17.79 0.49
N GLU A 317 -10.44 -16.78 -0.12
CA GLU A 317 -11.16 -15.72 -0.83
C GLU A 317 -11.40 -16.07 -2.29
N TYR A 318 -10.40 -16.71 -2.92
CA TYR A 318 -10.42 -17.00 -4.35
C TYR A 318 -10.20 -18.50 -4.62
N PRO A 319 -11.12 -19.38 -4.18
CA PRO A 319 -10.95 -20.83 -4.30
C PRO A 319 -10.96 -21.34 -5.75
N ASP A 320 -11.56 -20.58 -6.67
CA ASP A 320 -11.74 -20.98 -8.06
C ASP A 320 -10.61 -20.51 -8.99
N LEU A 321 -9.66 -19.71 -8.47
CA LEU A 321 -8.52 -19.28 -9.26
C LEU A 321 -7.52 -20.44 -9.43
N PRO A 322 -6.99 -20.65 -10.66
CA PRO A 322 -5.96 -21.66 -10.89
C PRO A 322 -4.63 -21.18 -10.31
N ILE A 323 -4.35 -21.59 -9.07
CA ILE A 323 -3.15 -21.20 -8.34
C ILE A 323 -2.14 -22.35 -8.33
N ASP A 324 -1.00 -22.13 -8.98
CA ASP A 324 0.19 -22.98 -8.91
C ASP A 324 1.33 -22.15 -8.27
N PRO A 325 1.51 -22.19 -6.94
CA PRO A 325 2.46 -21.34 -6.23
C PRO A 325 3.88 -21.46 -6.76
N ASP A 326 4.39 -22.68 -6.91
CA ASP A 326 5.79 -22.91 -7.29
C ASP A 326 6.06 -22.42 -8.71
N GLY A 327 5.16 -22.76 -9.65
CA GLY A 327 5.25 -22.24 -11.02
C GLY A 327 5.10 -20.71 -11.10
N MET A 328 4.28 -20.10 -10.25
CA MET A 328 4.16 -18.64 -10.17
C MET A 328 5.42 -17.98 -9.61
N HIS A 329 6.02 -18.56 -8.56
CA HIS A 329 7.25 -18.04 -7.96
C HIS A 329 8.39 -18.03 -8.97
N ASP A 330 8.64 -19.16 -9.63
CA ASP A 330 9.76 -19.30 -10.57
C ASP A 330 9.61 -18.36 -11.76
N ARG A 331 8.41 -18.29 -12.36
CA ARG A 331 8.13 -17.35 -13.46
C ARG A 331 8.28 -15.89 -13.04
N LEU A 332 7.79 -15.51 -11.85
CA LEU A 332 7.93 -14.14 -11.35
C LEU A 332 9.40 -13.77 -11.16
N LEU A 333 10.20 -14.65 -10.57
CA LEU A 333 11.63 -14.43 -10.38
C LEU A 333 12.36 -14.29 -11.71
N ASP A 334 12.05 -15.15 -12.69
CA ASP A 334 12.63 -15.08 -14.04
C ASP A 334 12.29 -13.75 -14.73
N ARG A 335 11.04 -13.30 -14.62
CA ARG A 335 10.59 -12.02 -15.22
C ARG A 335 11.22 -10.80 -14.56
N LEU A 336 11.49 -10.87 -13.26
CA LEU A 336 12.04 -9.76 -12.50
C LEU A 336 13.58 -9.75 -12.43
N ALA A 337 14.26 -10.82 -12.85
CA ALA A 337 15.72 -10.94 -12.76
C ALA A 337 16.47 -9.74 -13.38
N GLY A 338 16.00 -9.22 -14.53
CA GLY A 338 16.56 -8.03 -15.17
C GLY A 338 16.56 -6.81 -14.24
N ALA A 339 15.43 -6.53 -13.59
CA ALA A 339 15.25 -5.37 -12.71
C ALA A 339 16.21 -5.35 -11.51
N PHE A 340 16.72 -6.52 -11.09
CA PHE A 340 17.66 -6.66 -9.97
C PHE A 340 19.13 -6.76 -10.41
N THR A 341 19.41 -7.02 -11.68
CA THR A 341 20.78 -7.23 -12.19
C THR A 341 21.26 -6.07 -13.06
N GLU A 342 20.34 -5.30 -13.65
CA GLU A 342 20.66 -4.15 -14.48
C GLU A 342 21.36 -3.06 -13.66
N PRO A 343 22.54 -2.57 -14.10
CA PRO A 343 23.20 -1.45 -13.45
C PRO A 343 22.34 -0.19 -13.57
N VAL A 344 21.78 0.24 -12.45
CA VAL A 344 20.94 1.45 -12.39
C VAL A 344 21.79 2.72 -12.29
N ASP A 345 22.98 2.58 -11.70
CA ASP A 345 23.88 3.69 -11.45
C ASP A 345 24.89 3.90 -12.58
N PRO A 346 25.14 5.15 -12.98
CA PRO A 346 26.28 5.43 -13.85
C PRO A 346 27.60 5.11 -13.13
N PRO A 347 28.65 4.72 -13.87
CA PRO A 347 29.98 4.54 -13.29
C PRO A 347 30.46 5.85 -12.65
N GLY A 348 31.06 5.77 -11.47
CA GLY A 348 31.53 6.94 -10.73
C GLY A 348 31.83 6.63 -9.25
N PRO A 349 32.21 7.63 -8.45
CA PRO A 349 32.39 7.47 -7.01
C PRO A 349 31.06 7.19 -6.28
N GLU A 350 31.09 6.35 -5.25
CA GLU A 350 29.91 5.94 -4.46
C GLU A 350 29.15 7.12 -3.86
N TYR A 351 29.87 8.16 -3.40
CA TYR A 351 29.26 9.36 -2.83
C TYR A 351 28.24 10.00 -3.76
N TYR A 352 28.60 10.22 -5.03
CA TYR A 352 27.72 10.90 -5.98
C TYR A 352 26.53 10.04 -6.39
N ARG A 353 26.69 8.70 -6.44
CA ARG A 353 25.57 7.78 -6.62
C ARG A 353 24.57 7.90 -5.48
N ARG A 354 25.05 7.83 -4.22
CA ARG A 354 24.18 7.96 -3.04
C ARG A 354 23.52 9.33 -2.96
N ALA A 355 24.25 10.41 -3.22
CA ALA A 355 23.70 11.75 -3.28
C ALA A 355 22.58 11.86 -4.34
N GLY A 356 22.75 11.23 -5.50
CA GLY A 356 21.72 11.13 -6.53
C GLY A 356 20.44 10.45 -6.05
N TRP A 357 20.55 9.29 -5.40
CA TRP A 357 19.39 8.58 -4.82
C TRP A 357 18.74 9.34 -3.68
N LEU A 358 19.53 10.04 -2.87
CA LEU A 358 19.06 10.81 -1.72
C LEU A 358 18.58 12.22 -2.10
N ALA A 359 18.65 12.62 -3.37
CA ALA A 359 18.28 13.96 -3.84
C ALA A 359 16.89 14.43 -3.38
N PRO A 360 15.81 13.60 -3.41
CA PRO A 360 14.52 14.02 -2.89
C PRO A 360 14.54 14.35 -1.39
N ARG A 361 15.32 13.59 -0.60
CA ARG A 361 15.48 13.84 0.83
C ARG A 361 16.36 15.05 1.10
N ILE A 362 17.38 15.28 0.28
CA ILE A 362 18.24 16.48 0.33
C ILE A 362 17.38 17.73 0.11
N GLU A 363 16.48 17.73 -0.88
CA GLU A 363 15.58 18.86 -1.13
C GLU A 363 14.61 19.11 0.04
N GLU A 364 14.01 18.05 0.59
CA GLU A 364 13.18 18.15 1.80
C GLU A 364 13.95 18.77 2.97
N CYS A 365 15.19 18.32 3.19
CA CYS A 365 16.05 18.84 4.26
C CYS A 365 16.54 20.26 3.96
N ARG A 366 16.65 20.68 2.70
CA ARG A 366 17.02 22.03 2.30
C ARG A 366 15.94 23.03 2.69
N GLY A 367 14.67 22.70 2.46
CA GLY A 367 13.53 23.47 2.96
C GLY A 367 13.56 23.58 4.48
N LEU A 368 13.72 22.45 5.17
CA LEU A 368 13.80 22.41 6.63
C LEU A 368 14.99 23.20 7.20
N LEU A 369 16.14 23.15 6.54
CA LEU A 369 17.34 23.91 6.90
C LEU A 369 17.07 25.42 6.82
N ALA A 370 16.43 25.86 5.74
CA ALA A 370 16.10 27.27 5.54
C ALA A 370 15.10 27.80 6.59
N GLU A 371 14.14 26.98 7.00
CA GLU A 371 13.11 27.36 7.96
C GLU A 371 13.54 27.23 9.42
N GLN A 372 14.29 26.17 9.77
CA GLN A 372 14.48 25.74 11.16
C GLN A 372 15.95 25.43 11.53
N GLY A 373 16.88 25.54 10.57
CA GLY A 373 18.31 25.36 10.80
C GLY A 373 18.78 23.89 10.90
N MET A 374 20.10 23.70 10.98
CA MET A 374 20.73 22.37 10.89
C MET A 374 20.35 21.43 12.05
N ALA A 375 20.06 21.97 13.23
CA ALA A 375 19.59 21.15 14.35
C ALA A 375 18.24 20.47 14.05
N ALA A 376 17.34 21.14 13.33
CA ALA A 376 16.07 20.55 12.90
C ALA A 376 16.29 19.44 11.87
N VAL A 377 17.19 19.66 10.90
CA VAL A 377 17.59 18.62 9.92
C VAL A 377 18.13 17.37 10.61
N ARG A 378 19.07 17.52 11.55
CA ARG A 378 19.65 16.39 12.28
C ARG A 378 18.60 15.62 13.07
N ARG A 379 17.67 16.31 13.75
CA ARG A 379 16.54 15.66 14.43
C ARG A 379 15.60 14.95 13.47
N ALA A 380 15.37 15.50 12.28
CA ALA A 380 14.50 14.89 11.28
C ALA A 380 15.09 13.61 10.67
N LEU A 381 16.41 13.53 10.58
CA LEU A 381 17.14 12.36 10.07
C LEU A 381 17.41 11.31 11.17
N ALA A 382 17.60 11.73 12.41
CA ALA A 382 17.96 10.85 13.52
C ALA A 382 16.95 9.70 13.72
N GLY A 383 17.46 8.46 13.76
CA GLY A 383 16.65 7.26 13.94
C GLY A 383 15.78 6.87 12.73
N ARG A 384 15.87 7.62 11.62
CA ARG A 384 15.11 7.37 10.38
C ARG A 384 16.01 7.13 9.18
N VAL A 385 17.25 7.59 9.24
CA VAL A 385 18.27 7.44 8.20
C VAL A 385 19.54 6.93 8.87
N ARG A 386 20.30 6.08 8.17
CA ARG A 386 21.61 5.61 8.62
C ARG A 386 22.60 6.78 8.69
N ALA A 387 23.52 6.78 9.65
CA ALA A 387 24.45 7.91 9.83
C ALA A 387 25.28 8.23 8.58
N VAL A 388 25.73 7.22 7.84
CA VAL A 388 26.49 7.42 6.60
C VAL A 388 25.68 8.10 5.51
N ASP A 389 24.41 7.73 5.34
CA ASP A 389 23.52 8.31 4.33
C ASP A 389 23.06 9.72 4.76
N ALA A 390 22.83 9.92 6.07
CA ALA A 390 22.56 11.22 6.65
C ALA A 390 23.77 12.16 6.53
N ALA A 391 25.00 11.66 6.60
CA ALA A 391 26.19 12.46 6.38
C ALA A 391 26.36 12.88 4.92
N VAL A 392 25.99 12.04 3.95
CA VAL A 392 25.90 12.46 2.54
C VAL A 392 24.89 13.61 2.41
N ILE A 393 23.70 13.48 2.99
CA ILE A 393 22.69 14.55 2.97
C ILE A 393 23.24 15.85 3.60
N VAL A 394 23.86 15.77 4.78
CA VAL A 394 24.43 16.94 5.47
C VAL A 394 25.58 17.55 4.68
N SER A 395 26.45 16.74 4.06
CA SER A 395 27.51 17.23 3.19
C SER A 395 26.96 18.03 2.02
N GLU A 396 25.95 17.51 1.31
CA GLU A 396 25.28 18.20 0.20
C GLU A 396 24.64 19.52 0.64
N LEU A 397 24.02 19.56 1.82
CA LEU A 397 23.43 20.79 2.37
C LEU A 397 24.48 21.85 2.75
N LEU A 398 25.68 21.43 3.11
CA LEU A 398 26.80 22.30 3.50
C LEU A 398 27.73 22.65 2.32
N GLY A 399 27.47 22.12 1.11
CA GLY A 399 28.33 22.29 -0.05
C GLY A 399 29.69 21.59 0.08
N ARG A 400 29.74 20.51 0.87
CA ARG A 400 30.92 19.66 1.09
C ARG A 400 30.97 18.53 0.07
N GLY A 401 32.17 18.06 -0.25
CA GLY A 401 32.37 16.95 -1.19
C GLY A 401 32.76 15.63 -0.52
N PRO A 402 33.04 14.57 -1.30
CA PRO A 402 33.45 13.26 -0.80
C PRO A 402 34.65 13.31 0.15
N GLN A 403 35.58 14.25 -0.05
CA GLN A 403 36.76 14.42 0.79
C GLN A 403 36.46 14.85 2.23
N ASP A 404 35.28 15.42 2.48
CA ASP A 404 34.86 15.95 3.77
C ASP A 404 33.90 14.99 4.51
N ILE A 405 33.64 13.80 3.96
CA ILE A 405 32.60 12.90 4.45
C ILE A 405 32.87 12.38 5.87
N ASP A 406 34.14 12.12 6.21
CA ASP A 406 34.56 11.76 7.56
C ASP A 406 34.15 12.84 8.58
N ALA A 407 34.42 14.11 8.25
CA ALA A 407 34.07 15.23 9.12
C ALA A 407 32.55 15.32 9.29
N SER A 408 31.78 15.19 8.20
CA SER A 408 30.32 15.22 8.25
C SER A 408 29.73 14.07 9.09
N VAL A 409 30.24 12.83 8.95
CA VAL A 409 29.80 11.69 9.76
C VAL A 409 30.10 11.93 11.24
N TRP A 410 31.32 12.35 11.60
CA TRP A 410 31.68 12.54 12.99
C TRP A 410 30.98 13.74 13.63
N GLU A 411 30.77 14.84 12.90
CA GLU A 411 29.94 15.96 13.36
C GLU A 411 28.50 15.51 13.63
N LEU A 412 27.94 14.67 12.76
CA LEU A 412 26.60 14.12 12.94
C LEU A 412 26.51 13.20 14.16
N LEU A 413 27.40 12.20 14.23
CA LEU A 413 27.40 11.21 15.30
C LEU A 413 27.66 11.81 16.68
N ASN A 414 28.44 12.90 16.77
CA ASN A 414 28.70 13.61 18.03
C ASN A 414 27.65 14.70 18.34
N SER A 415 26.66 14.91 17.46
CA SER A 415 25.61 15.90 17.71
C SER A 415 24.60 15.40 18.75
N PRO A 416 24.12 16.28 19.65
CA PRO A 416 23.12 15.90 20.64
C PRO A 416 21.77 15.54 19.99
N GLU A 417 21.49 16.07 18.80
CA GLU A 417 20.28 15.74 18.04
C GLU A 417 20.27 14.29 17.52
N TRP A 418 21.45 13.73 17.20
CA TRP A 418 21.58 12.37 16.70
C TRP A 418 21.65 11.32 17.81
N THR A 419 22.23 11.69 18.96
CA THR A 419 22.45 10.79 20.10
C THR A 419 21.81 11.29 21.39
N PRO A 420 20.46 11.38 21.47
CA PRO A 420 19.78 11.92 22.65
C PRO A 420 20.02 11.10 23.93
N GLY A 421 20.43 9.82 23.82
CA GLY A 421 20.80 8.95 24.95
C GLY A 421 22.25 9.06 25.44
N GLY A 422 23.07 9.92 24.82
CA GLY A 422 24.46 10.13 25.19
C GLY A 422 25.49 9.22 24.46
N PRO A 423 26.78 9.43 24.76
CA PRO A 423 27.89 8.75 24.06
C PRO A 423 27.97 7.26 24.43
N GLY A 424 27.29 6.41 23.67
CA GLY A 424 27.34 4.95 23.84
C GLY A 424 26.10 4.19 23.33
N THR A 425 25.01 4.91 23.05
CA THR A 425 23.75 4.35 22.54
C THR A 425 23.64 4.49 21.02
N GLY A 426 22.80 3.67 20.38
CA GLY A 426 22.51 3.75 18.95
C GLY A 426 23.69 3.46 18.02
N GLU A 427 23.67 4.01 16.81
CA GLU A 427 24.71 3.81 15.79
C GLU A 427 26.09 4.31 16.23
N LEU A 428 26.19 5.43 16.97
CA LEU A 428 27.47 5.88 17.52
C LEU A 428 28.09 4.81 18.43
N GLY A 429 27.29 4.18 19.28
CA GLY A 429 27.75 3.07 20.12
C GLY A 429 28.17 1.86 19.28
N TYR A 430 27.42 1.54 18.22
CA TYR A 430 27.76 0.45 17.30
C TYR A 430 29.08 0.68 16.58
N TYR A 431 29.28 1.84 15.96
CA TYR A 431 30.49 2.17 15.22
C TYR A 431 31.71 2.30 16.13
N ARG A 432 31.56 2.79 17.37
CA ARG A 432 32.67 2.77 18.35
C ARG A 432 33.09 1.35 18.75
N ARG A 433 32.16 0.39 18.77
CA ARG A 433 32.46 -1.03 19.03
C ARG A 433 32.98 -1.76 17.79
N ASN A 434 32.64 -1.27 16.60
CA ASN A 434 32.95 -1.88 15.32
C ASN A 434 33.56 -0.86 14.33
N PRO A 435 34.73 -0.27 14.65
CA PRO A 435 35.28 0.84 13.87
C PRO A 435 35.56 0.48 12.41
N GLY A 436 36.00 -0.77 12.14
CA GLY A 436 36.30 -1.23 10.79
C GLY A 436 35.10 -1.19 9.83
N TRP A 437 33.87 -1.34 10.34
CA TRP A 437 32.66 -1.23 9.51
C TRP A 437 32.42 0.19 9.02
N LEU A 438 32.67 1.19 9.88
CA LEU A 438 32.53 2.59 9.48
C LEU A 438 33.64 2.99 8.51
N GLU A 439 34.87 2.55 8.78
CA GLU A 439 36.03 2.84 7.93
C GLU A 439 35.85 2.31 6.51
N GLU A 440 35.30 1.10 6.35
CA GLU A 440 35.00 0.51 5.03
C GLU A 440 33.94 1.32 4.27
N GLU A 441 32.84 1.71 4.94
CA GLU A 441 31.80 2.52 4.30
C GLU A 441 32.29 3.92 3.91
N LEU A 442 33.10 4.55 4.76
CA LEU A 442 33.72 5.85 4.48
C LEU A 442 34.77 5.75 3.36
N ALA A 443 35.56 4.68 3.32
CA ALA A 443 36.51 4.43 2.24
C ALA A 443 35.80 4.35 0.88
N ALA A 444 34.70 3.60 0.79
CA ALA A 444 33.90 3.52 -0.43
C ALA A 444 33.36 4.90 -0.86
N LEU A 445 32.91 5.74 0.08
CA LEU A 445 32.37 7.08 -0.21
C LEU A 445 33.45 8.06 -0.70
N ARG A 446 34.67 8.00 -0.18
CA ARG A 446 35.77 8.88 -0.60
C ARG A 446 36.19 8.66 -2.06
N GLY A 447 36.01 7.43 -2.57
CA GLY A 447 36.43 7.03 -3.91
C GLY A 447 37.76 6.31 -3.90
#